data_AF-A0A0B6YG60-F1
#
_entry.id   AF-A0A0B6YG60-F1
#
_cell.length_a   1.000
_cell.length_b   1.000
_cell.length_c   1.000
_cell.angle_alpha   90.00
_cell.angle_beta   90.00
_cell.angle_gamma   90.00
#
_symmetry.space_group_name_H-M   'P 1'
#
loop_
_entity.id
_entity.type
_entity.pdbx_description
1 polymer ?
#
loop_
_entity_poly.entity_id
_entity_poly.type
_entity_poly.pdbx_seq_one_letter_code
_entity_poly.pdbx_strand_id
1 'polypeptide(L)'
;QEVFFSELFGQVADEKEVEAIKAKYFEAQFIKGYDAYGLLAKFISPSCLNQLLQPVKGVLESTHIRRIANKAETVLIKVVHGLMANSSIPIETMMVFINSLLAQLVNDTVEKNLSKTEQNVKANLQARLPESCLLLQQVAPRG
;
A
#
# COMPACT_ATOMS: atom_id res chain seq x y z
N GLN A 1 -8.89 15.97 3.57
CA GLN A 1 -7.84 14.94 3.41
C GLN A 1 -7.18 15.03 2.04
N GLU A 2 -7.92 15.26 0.95
CA GLU A 2 -7.38 15.35 -0.41
C GLU A 2 -6.24 16.37 -0.59
N VAL A 3 -6.35 17.55 0.04
CA VAL A 3 -5.30 18.58 -0.01
C VAL A 3 -3.97 18.09 0.58
N PHE A 4 -4.00 17.38 1.69
CA PHE A 4 -2.79 16.84 2.32
C PHE A 4 -2.25 15.64 1.55
N PHE A 5 -3.16 14.88 0.94
CA PHE A 5 -2.79 13.78 0.06
C PHE A 5 -2.05 14.29 -1.18
N SER A 6 -2.57 15.32 -1.85
CA SER A 6 -1.93 15.89 -3.04
C SER A 6 -0.57 16.52 -2.72
N GLU A 7 -0.43 17.18 -1.57
CA GLU A 7 0.84 17.75 -1.10
C GLU A 7 1.92 16.68 -0.87
N LEU A 8 1.54 15.46 -0.51
CA LEU A 8 2.48 14.39 -0.16
C LEU A 8 2.72 13.37 -1.28
N PHE A 9 1.68 13.06 -2.06
CA PHE A 9 1.65 11.94 -3.01
C PHE A 9 1.11 12.30 -4.40
N GLY A 10 0.65 13.54 -4.61
CA GLY A 10 0.08 13.98 -5.88
C GLY A 10 0.99 14.95 -6.65
N GLN A 11 0.42 15.62 -7.66
CA GLN A 11 1.14 16.56 -8.51
C GLN A 11 1.82 17.69 -7.72
N VAL A 12 1.21 18.16 -6.63
CA VAL A 12 1.81 19.17 -5.74
C VAL A 12 3.08 18.65 -5.10
N ALA A 13 3.15 17.36 -4.76
CA ALA A 13 4.37 16.75 -4.24
C ALA A 13 5.49 16.77 -5.29
N ASP A 14 5.18 16.50 -6.55
CA ASP A 14 6.15 16.51 -7.65
C ASP A 14 6.68 17.93 -7.91
N GLU A 15 5.80 18.93 -7.92
CA GLU A 15 6.18 20.35 -8.04
C GLU A 15 7.10 20.77 -6.89
N LYS A 16 6.77 20.37 -5.65
CA LYS A 16 7.59 20.63 -4.47
C LYS A 16 8.91 19.88 -4.47
N GLU A 17 9.19 18.99 -5.43
CA GLU A 17 10.50 18.37 -5.61
C GLU A 17 11.39 19.12 -6.61
N VAL A 18 10.84 20.08 -7.37
CA VAL A 18 11.59 20.87 -8.34
C VAL A 18 12.31 22.04 -7.66
N GLU A 19 13.64 22.05 -7.71
CA GLU A 19 14.47 23.09 -7.08
C GLU A 19 14.17 24.51 -7.58
N ALA A 20 13.88 24.67 -8.87
CA ALA A 20 13.49 25.96 -9.44
C ALA A 20 12.18 26.50 -8.84
N ILE A 21 11.24 25.62 -8.49
CA ILE A 21 9.96 25.99 -7.87
C ILE A 21 10.20 26.35 -6.39
N LYS A 22 10.97 25.53 -5.66
CA LYS A 22 11.36 25.83 -4.27
C LYS A 22 12.08 27.15 -4.12
N ALA A 23 12.98 27.47 -5.06
CA ALA A 23 13.75 28.71 -5.04
C ALA A 23 12.85 29.94 -5.24
N LYS A 24 11.74 29.79 -5.97
CA LYS A 24 10.83 30.90 -6.31
C LYS A 24 9.68 31.06 -5.31
N TYR A 25 9.21 29.97 -4.69
CA TYR A 25 8.03 29.98 -3.84
C TYR A 25 8.32 29.39 -2.45
N PHE A 26 8.10 30.21 -1.41
CA PHE A 26 8.30 29.79 -0.02
C PHE A 26 7.41 28.59 0.36
N GLU A 27 6.18 28.52 -0.15
CA GLU A 27 5.26 27.40 0.11
C GLU A 27 5.80 26.06 -0.38
N ALA A 28 6.59 26.04 -1.46
CA ALA A 28 7.17 24.81 -1.99
C ALA A 28 8.33 24.27 -1.13
N GLN A 29 8.88 25.10 -0.23
CA GLN A 29 9.96 24.70 0.68
C GLN A 29 9.44 23.94 1.90
N PHE A 30 8.17 24.12 2.27
CA PHE A 30 7.59 23.50 3.46
C PHE A 30 6.52 22.48 3.10
N ILE A 31 6.49 21.40 3.87
CA ILE A 31 5.47 20.35 3.76
C ILE A 31 4.79 20.25 5.11
N LYS A 32 3.52 20.64 5.18
CA LYS A 32 2.73 20.60 6.42
C LYS A 32 1.79 19.41 6.48
N GLY A 33 1.59 18.70 5.37
CA GLY A 33 0.73 17.53 5.26
C GLY A 33 1.00 16.46 6.32
N TYR A 34 2.27 16.19 6.67
CA TYR A 34 2.61 15.19 7.70
C TYR A 34 1.99 15.50 9.07
N ASP A 35 2.14 16.73 9.54
CA ASP A 35 1.58 17.15 10.83
C ASP A 35 0.07 17.30 10.75
N ALA A 36 -0.46 17.70 9.59
CA ALA A 36 -1.90 17.77 9.35
C ALA A 36 -2.57 16.39 9.47
N TYR A 37 -1.95 15.31 8.98
CA TYR A 37 -2.43 13.94 9.18
C TYR A 37 -2.46 13.54 10.66
N GLY A 38 -1.44 13.91 11.43
CA GLY A 38 -1.42 13.66 12.88
C GLY A 38 -2.51 14.45 13.62
N LEU A 39 -2.72 15.72 13.24
CA LEU A 39 -3.78 16.55 13.82
C LEU A 39 -5.17 16.02 13.48
N LEU A 40 -5.40 15.60 12.23
CA LEU A 40 -6.64 14.94 11.82
C LEU A 40 -6.89 13.69 12.66
N ALA A 41 -5.90 12.81 12.80
CA ALA A 41 -6.02 11.59 13.57
C ALA A 41 -6.37 11.84 15.05
N LYS A 42 -5.89 12.93 15.63
CA LYS A 42 -6.20 13.33 17.01
C LYS A 42 -7.67 13.69 17.24
N PHE A 43 -8.36 14.19 16.22
CA PHE A 43 -9.74 14.69 16.33
C PHE A 43 -10.75 13.93 15.45
N ILE A 44 -10.36 12.79 14.89
CA ILE A 44 -11.22 11.99 14.03
C ILE A 44 -12.26 11.21 14.84
N SER A 45 -13.44 11.02 14.26
CA SER A 45 -14.45 10.10 14.79
C SER A 45 -14.12 8.65 14.42
N PRO A 46 -14.61 7.65 15.19
CA PRO A 46 -14.41 6.24 14.87
C PRO A 46 -14.89 5.84 13.48
N SER A 47 -15.99 6.43 13.01
CA SER A 47 -16.58 6.16 11.69
C SER A 47 -15.69 6.56 10.52
N CYS A 48 -14.77 7.51 10.72
CA CYS A 48 -13.90 8.04 9.67
C CYS A 48 -12.50 7.42 9.66
N LEU A 49 -12.19 6.49 10.57
CA LEU A 49 -10.86 5.84 10.64
C LEU A 49 -10.46 5.17 9.31
N ASN A 50 -11.40 4.46 8.68
CA ASN A 50 -11.16 3.85 7.38
C ASN A 50 -10.87 4.90 6.32
N GLN A 51 -11.64 5.99 6.28
CA GLN A 51 -11.42 7.09 5.32
C GLN A 51 -10.01 7.70 5.45
N LEU A 52 -9.48 7.79 6.67
CA LEU A 52 -8.13 8.27 6.92
C LEU A 52 -7.04 7.34 6.36
N LEU A 53 -7.18 6.03 6.56
CA LEU A 53 -6.15 5.04 6.23
C LEU A 53 -6.20 4.55 4.77
N GLN A 54 -7.38 4.48 4.15
CA GLN A 54 -7.58 3.96 2.80
C GLN A 54 -6.64 4.56 1.74
N PRO A 55 -6.47 5.89 1.61
CA PRO A 55 -5.60 6.43 0.57
C PRO A 55 -4.12 6.15 0.83
N VAL A 56 -3.70 6.02 2.09
CA VAL A 56 -2.31 5.63 2.41
C VAL A 56 -2.08 4.16 2.08
N LYS A 57 -3.07 3.28 2.33
CA LYS A 57 -3.06 1.88 1.86
C LYS A 57 -2.94 1.82 0.33
N GLY A 58 -3.75 2.59 -0.40
CA GLY A 58 -3.69 2.63 -1.87
C GLY A 58 -2.35 3.11 -2.44
N VAL A 59 -1.70 4.07 -1.78
CA VAL A 59 -0.32 4.48 -2.15
C VAL A 59 0.66 3.32 -1.96
N LEU A 60 0.61 2.61 -0.83
CA LEU A 60 1.50 1.48 -0.56
C LEU A 60 1.26 0.29 -1.49
N GLU A 61 0.03 0.08 -1.95
CA GLU A 61 -0.31 -0.99 -2.90
C GLU A 61 0.14 -0.69 -4.33
N SER A 62 0.15 0.58 -4.73
CA SER A 62 0.55 1.01 -6.07
C SER A 62 2.04 1.34 -6.21
N THR A 63 2.72 1.64 -5.11
CA THR A 63 4.09 2.15 -5.12
C THR A 63 5.13 1.03 -5.21
N HIS A 64 6.05 1.15 -6.17
CA HIS A 64 7.30 0.36 -6.22
C HIS A 64 8.55 1.18 -5.82
N ILE A 65 8.36 2.45 -5.47
CA ILE A 65 9.44 3.40 -5.17
C ILE A 65 9.64 3.50 -3.65
N ARG A 66 10.84 3.17 -3.17
CA ARG A 66 11.20 3.23 -1.74
C ARG A 66 10.94 4.59 -1.11
N ARG A 67 11.25 5.68 -1.81
CA ARG A 67 11.03 7.05 -1.31
C ARG A 67 9.58 7.30 -0.95
N ILE A 68 8.64 6.92 -1.82
CA ILE A 68 7.20 7.12 -1.59
C ILE A 68 6.71 6.22 -0.46
N ALA A 69 7.22 4.98 -0.37
CA ALA A 69 6.92 4.09 0.75
C ALA A 69 7.37 4.70 2.10
N ASN A 70 8.55 5.31 2.17
CA ASN A 70 9.03 5.99 3.38
C ASN A 70 8.18 7.23 3.73
N LYS A 71 7.68 7.97 2.72
CA LYS A 71 6.70 9.06 2.95
C LYS A 71 5.43 8.51 3.60
N ALA A 72 4.89 7.41 3.07
CA ALA A 72 3.69 6.76 3.60
C ALA A 72 3.92 6.23 5.02
N GLU A 73 5.07 5.61 5.31
CA GLU A 73 5.46 5.21 6.67
C GLU A 73 5.47 6.39 7.64
N THR A 74 6.06 7.52 7.25
CA THR A 74 6.09 8.74 8.07
C THR A 74 4.68 9.25 8.37
N VAL A 75 3.78 9.22 7.39
CA VAL A 75 2.36 9.56 7.59
C VAL A 75 1.69 8.62 8.57
N LEU A 76 1.88 7.30 8.42
CA LEU A 76 1.31 6.31 9.34
C LEU A 76 1.78 6.52 10.77
N ILE A 77 3.07 6.81 10.98
CA ILE A 77 3.62 7.14 12.30
C ILE A 77 2.92 8.39 12.89
N LYS A 78 2.72 9.44 12.09
CA LYS A 78 2.00 10.65 12.53
C LYS A 78 0.54 10.34 12.89
N VAL A 79 -0.13 9.52 12.09
CA VAL A 79 -1.51 9.06 12.35
C VAL A 79 -1.59 8.27 13.65
N VAL A 80 -0.69 7.31 13.88
CA VAL A 80 -0.67 6.51 15.12
C VAL A 80 -0.50 7.42 16.34
N HIS A 81 0.45 8.35 16.30
CA HIS A 81 0.61 9.32 17.39
C HIS A 81 -0.64 10.18 17.62
N GLY A 82 -1.32 10.61 16.55
CA GLY A 82 -2.58 11.33 16.65
C GLY A 82 -3.69 10.49 17.27
N LEU A 83 -3.85 9.23 16.84
CA LEU A 83 -4.84 8.30 17.38
C LEU A 83 -4.60 7.97 18.85
N MET A 84 -3.34 7.81 19.28
CA MET A 84 -3.01 7.61 20.70
C MET A 84 -3.40 8.81 21.56
N ALA A 85 -3.37 10.01 21.01
CA ALA A 85 -3.78 11.24 21.68
C ALA A 85 -5.28 11.57 21.52
N ASN A 86 -6.05 10.71 20.84
CA ASN A 86 -7.46 10.93 20.56
C ASN A 86 -8.33 10.38 21.71
N SER A 87 -8.81 11.29 22.57
CA SER A 87 -9.71 10.93 23.68
C SER A 87 -11.16 10.65 23.25
N SER A 88 -11.51 10.91 21.99
CA SER A 88 -12.87 10.74 21.47
C SER A 88 -13.19 9.30 21.10
N ILE A 89 -12.15 8.46 20.93
CA ILE A 89 -12.28 7.05 20.56
C ILE A 89 -12.09 6.20 21.82
N PRO A 90 -13.11 5.45 22.26
CA PRO A 90 -12.94 4.56 23.39
C PRO A 90 -12.02 3.39 23.02
N ILE A 91 -11.30 2.89 24.02
CA ILE A 91 -10.30 1.83 23.85
C ILE A 91 -10.92 0.57 23.22
N GLU A 92 -12.15 0.22 23.62
CA GLU A 92 -12.88 -0.94 23.08
C GLU A 92 -13.08 -0.85 21.56
N THR A 93 -13.49 0.32 21.06
CA THR A 93 -13.64 0.55 19.61
C THR A 93 -12.30 0.47 18.88
N MET A 94 -11.23 0.97 19.50
CA MET A 94 -9.88 0.84 18.93
C MET A 94 -9.42 -0.62 18.87
N MET A 95 -9.69 -1.43 19.90
CA MET A 95 -9.37 -2.87 19.88
C MET A 95 -10.15 -3.62 18.80
N VAL A 96 -11.46 -3.34 18.67
CA VAL A 96 -12.28 -3.92 17.59
C VAL A 96 -11.70 -3.56 16.23
N PHE A 97 -11.30 -2.30 16.05
CA PHE A 97 -10.69 -1.83 14.82
C PHE A 97 -9.38 -2.56 14.48
N ILE A 98 -8.47 -2.70 15.44
CA ILE A 98 -7.22 -3.45 15.26
C ILE A 98 -7.51 -4.92 14.89
N ASN A 99 -8.44 -5.56 15.58
CA ASN A 99 -8.83 -6.94 15.28
C ASN A 99 -9.40 -7.07 13.86
N SER A 100 -10.27 -6.14 13.44
CA SER A 100 -10.80 -6.10 12.08
C SER A 100 -9.71 -5.91 11.03
N LEU A 101 -8.73 -5.03 11.28
CA LEU A 101 -7.59 -4.83 10.38
C LEU A 101 -6.71 -6.09 10.27
N LEU A 102 -6.45 -6.78 11.37
CA LEU A 102 -5.69 -8.03 11.37
C LEU A 102 -6.42 -9.13 10.59
N ALA A 103 -7.73 -9.27 10.79
CA ALA A 103 -8.53 -10.23 10.04
C ALA A 103 -8.51 -9.93 8.53
N GLN A 104 -8.63 -8.66 8.14
CA GLN A 104 -8.50 -8.24 6.74
C GLN A 104 -7.11 -8.56 6.16
N LEU A 105 -6.04 -8.26 6.90
CA LEU A 105 -4.66 -8.55 6.46
C LEU A 105 -4.44 -10.05 6.21
N VAL A 106 -4.96 -10.90 7.09
CA VAL A 106 -4.88 -12.36 6.94
C VAL A 106 -5.61 -12.79 5.66
N ASN A 107 -6.83 -12.32 5.46
CA ASN A 107 -7.62 -12.66 4.26
C ASN A 107 -6.93 -12.17 2.98
N ASP A 108 -6.49 -10.90 2.93
CA ASP A 108 -5.77 -10.31 1.80
C ASP A 108 -4.50 -11.12 1.46
N THR A 109 -3.81 -11.65 2.49
CA THR A 109 -2.61 -12.47 2.31
C THR A 109 -2.94 -13.85 1.77
N VAL A 110 -3.99 -14.50 2.30
CA VAL A 110 -4.45 -15.81 1.84
C VAL A 110 -4.90 -15.74 0.38
N GLU A 111 -5.72 -14.76 0.01
CA GLU A 111 -6.21 -14.57 -1.36
C GLU A 111 -5.05 -14.31 -2.35
N LYS A 112 -4.06 -13.49 -1.97
CA LYS A 112 -2.85 -13.26 -2.76
C LYS A 112 -2.02 -14.54 -2.95
N ASN A 113 -2.04 -15.46 -1.99
CA ASN A 113 -1.30 -16.73 -2.09
C ASN A 113 -2.05 -17.77 -2.92
N LEU A 114 -3.39 -17.82 -2.84
CA LEU A 114 -4.22 -18.69 -3.66
C LEU A 114 -4.13 -18.31 -5.14
N SER A 115 -4.27 -17.03 -5.46
CA SER A 115 -4.15 -16.52 -6.84
C SER A 115 -2.77 -16.75 -7.45
N LYS A 116 -1.69 -16.59 -6.68
CA LYS A 116 -0.32 -16.93 -7.13
C LYS A 116 -0.16 -18.44 -7.37
N THR A 117 -0.76 -19.27 -6.51
CA THR A 117 -0.74 -20.73 -6.69
C THR A 117 -1.47 -21.15 -7.96
N GLU A 118 -2.65 -20.59 -8.22
CA GLU A 118 -3.43 -20.85 -9.44
C GLU A 118 -2.71 -20.38 -10.71
N GLN A 119 -2.07 -19.21 -10.67
CA GLN A 119 -1.26 -18.70 -11.79
C GLN A 119 -0.02 -19.57 -12.04
N ASN A 120 0.65 -20.03 -10.98
CA ASN A 120 1.83 -20.90 -11.10
C ASN A 120 1.44 -22.29 -11.63
N VAL A 121 0.31 -22.84 -11.19
CA VAL A 121 -0.26 -24.09 -11.73
C VAL A 121 -0.60 -23.93 -13.22
N LYS A 122 -1.26 -22.83 -13.63
CA LYS A 122 -1.56 -22.56 -15.05
C LYS A 122 -0.31 -22.33 -15.90
N ALA A 123 0.69 -21.61 -15.39
CA ALA A 123 1.96 -21.40 -16.08
C ALA A 123 2.76 -22.72 -16.21
N ASN A 124 2.73 -23.58 -15.19
CA ASN A 124 3.36 -24.90 -15.22
C ASN A 124 2.63 -25.86 -16.18
N LEU A 125 1.29 -25.79 -16.26
CA LEU A 125 0.50 -26.50 -17.26
C LEU A 125 0.81 -26.04 -18.70
N GLN A 126 1.04 -24.74 -18.91
CA GLN A 126 1.44 -24.18 -20.21
C GLN A 126 2.91 -24.43 -20.57
N ALA A 127 3.77 -24.67 -19.57
CA ALA A 127 5.18 -25.03 -19.75
C ALA A 127 5.40 -26.54 -19.98
N ARG A 128 4.35 -27.37 -19.96
CA ARG A 128 4.46 -28.77 -20.39
C ARG A 128 4.75 -28.80 -21.89
N LEU A 129 5.88 -29.44 -22.23
CA LEU A 129 6.35 -29.62 -23.60
C LEU A 129 5.23 -30.12 -24.53
N PRO A 130 5.26 -29.76 -25.82
CA PRO A 130 4.28 -30.25 -26.80
C PRO A 130 4.22 -31.79 -26.79
N GLU A 131 3.03 -32.35 -27.08
CA GLU A 131 2.74 -33.80 -27.06
C GLU A 131 3.71 -34.63 -27.93
N SER A 132 4.44 -33.97 -28.85
CA SER A 132 5.47 -34.56 -29.70
C SER A 132 6.69 -35.10 -28.93
N CYS A 133 6.87 -34.76 -27.65
CA CYS A 133 7.94 -35.30 -26.80
C CYS A 133 7.61 -36.67 -26.17
N LEU A 134 6.39 -37.19 -26.34
CA LEU A 134 5.99 -38.54 -25.87
C LEU A 134 6.28 -39.64 -26.91
N LEU A 135 6.73 -39.27 -28.10
CA LEU A 135 7.23 -40.22 -29.08
C LEU A 135 8.65 -40.62 -28.71
N LEU A 136 8.78 -41.67 -27.90
CA LEU A 136 10.04 -42.40 -27.81
C LEU A 136 10.44 -42.79 -29.23
N GLN A 137 11.54 -42.22 -29.71
CA GLN A 137 12.09 -42.55 -31.02
C GLN A 137 12.36 -44.06 -31.00
N GLN A 138 11.72 -44.80 -31.91
CA GLN A 138 11.81 -46.25 -31.92
C GLN A 138 13.29 -46.65 -32.08
N VAL A 139 13.80 -47.46 -31.15
CA VAL A 139 15.18 -47.93 -31.17
C VAL A 139 15.42 -48.69 -32.46
N ALA A 140 16.41 -48.24 -33.25
CA ALA A 140 16.76 -48.88 -34.51
C ALA A 140 17.08 -50.37 -34.30
N PRO A 141 16.61 -51.28 -35.17
CA PRO A 141 16.93 -52.68 -35.06
C PRO A 141 18.44 -52.86 -35.23
N ARG A 142 19.06 -53.58 -34.29
CA ARG A 142 20.46 -53.99 -34.42
C ARG A 142 20.52 -54.99 -35.58
N GLY A 143 21.31 -54.65 -36.60
CA GLY A 143 21.70 -55.58 -37.67
C GLY A 143 22.56 -56.72 -37.14
#